data_AF-A0A661MDB0-F1
#
_entry.id   AF-A0A661MDB0-F1
#
_cell.length_a   1.000
_cell.length_b   1.000
_cell.length_c   1.000
_cell.angle_alpha   90.00
_cell.angle_beta   90.00
_cell.angle_gamma   90.00
#
_symmetry.space_group_name_H-M   'P 1'
#
loop_
_entity.id
_entity.type
_entity.pdbx_description
1 polymer ?
#
loop_
_entity_poly.entity_id
_entity_poly.type
_entity_poly.pdbx_seq_one_letter_code
_entity_poly.pdbx_strand_id
1 'polypeptide(L)' 'AAQIAGFPWRCVLSDRRSAYEQWNLPFEAAMRNEFRLGFATIQSGETVNGASRFARGAGRHGSFETE' A
#
# COMPACT_ATOMS: atom_id res chain seq x y z
N ALA A 1 7.64 15.70 0.26
CA ALA A 1 6.53 15.33 -0.65
C ALA A 1 6.97 14.31 -1.70
N ALA A 2 8.03 14.58 -2.47
CA ALA A 2 8.48 13.71 -3.57
C ALA A 2 8.75 12.24 -3.16
N GLN A 3 9.28 12.00 -1.96
CA GLN A 3 9.56 10.65 -1.48
C GLN A 3 8.31 9.77 -1.38
N ILE A 4 7.17 10.32 -0.94
CA ILE A 4 5.90 9.56 -0.86
C ILE A 4 5.37 9.26 -2.26
N ALA A 5 5.58 10.18 -3.21
CA ALA A 5 5.16 10.01 -4.60
C ALA A 5 5.95 8.91 -5.34
N GLY A 6 7.07 8.43 -4.79
CA GLY A 6 7.83 7.29 -5.33
C GLY A 6 7.23 5.91 -5.03
N PHE A 7 6.21 5.83 -4.16
CA PHE A 7 5.54 4.58 -3.82
C PHE A 7 4.33 4.29 -4.72
N PRO A 8 3.87 3.02 -4.79
CA PRO A 8 2.68 2.65 -5.55
C PRO A 8 1.47 3.45 -5.09
N TRP A 9 0.93 4.28 -5.99
CA TRP A 9 -0.02 5.32 -5.63
C TRP A 9 -1.36 4.75 -5.16
N ARG A 10 -1.82 3.61 -5.69
CA ARG A 10 -3.07 3.00 -5.19
C ARG A 10 -2.92 2.47 -3.77
N CYS A 11 -1.79 1.86 -3.44
CA CYS A 11 -1.51 1.45 -2.05
C CYS A 11 -1.52 2.65 -1.11
N VAL A 12 -0.73 3.69 -1.42
CA VAL A 12 -0.64 4.92 -0.59
C VAL A 12 -2.02 5.57 -0.39
N LEU A 13 -2.81 5.69 -1.45
CA LEU A 13 -4.16 6.26 -1.36
C LEU A 13 -5.12 5.38 -0.55
N SER A 14 -5.02 4.06 -0.69
CA SER A 14 -5.87 3.10 0.04
C SER A 14 -5.59 3.14 1.53
N ASP A 15 -4.32 3.14 1.93
CA ASP A 15 -3.90 3.21 3.33
C ASP A 15 -4.31 4.53 3.96
N ARG A 16 -4.08 5.64 3.24
CA ARG A 16 -4.52 6.98 3.66
C ARG A 16 -6.03 7.04 3.86
N ARG A 17 -6.81 6.45 2.94
CA ARG A 17 -8.26 6.38 3.05
C ARG A 17 -8.69 5.58 4.28
N SER A 18 -8.10 4.41 4.50
CA SER A 18 -8.37 3.56 5.67
C SER A 18 -8.12 4.31 6.98
N ALA A 19 -6.99 5.01 7.07
CA ALA A 19 -6.59 5.79 8.25
C ALA A 19 -7.56 6.93 8.61
N TYR A 20 -8.23 7.52 7.61
CA TYR A 20 -9.27 8.53 7.84
C TYR A 20 -10.64 7.93 8.15
N GLU A 21 -11.05 6.88 7.43
CA GLU A 21 -12.38 6.29 7.59
C GLU A 21 -12.55 5.54 8.93
N GLN A 22 -11.47 5.00 9.50
CA GLN A 22 -11.53 4.19 10.72
C GLN A 22 -12.06 4.93 11.96
N TRP A 23 -11.87 6.25 12.07
CA TRP A 23 -12.22 7.01 13.28
C TRP A 23 -13.71 6.95 13.63
N ASN A 24 -14.57 6.72 12.63
CA ASN A 24 -16.01 6.65 12.80
C ASN A 24 -16.54 5.20 12.81
N LEU A 25 -15.65 4.21 12.85
CA LEU A 25 -16.00 2.80 12.74
C LEU A 25 -15.61 2.04 14.02
N PRO A 26 -16.44 1.12 14.50
CA PRO A 26 -16.00 0.10 15.44
C PRO A 26 -14.86 -0.73 14.83
N PHE A 27 -13.99 -1.27 15.69
CA PHE A 27 -12.79 -1.99 15.27
C PHE A 27 -13.03 -3.03 14.16
N GLU A 28 -14.04 -3.89 14.33
CA GLU A 28 -14.34 -4.94 13.33
C GLU A 28 -14.75 -4.36 11.96
N ALA A 29 -15.49 -3.25 11.95
CA ALA A 29 -15.88 -2.58 10.72
C ALA A 29 -14.68 -1.85 10.08
N ALA A 30 -13.81 -1.25 10.88
CA ALA A 30 -12.56 -0.65 10.42
C ALA A 30 -11.65 -1.70 9.76
N MET A 31 -11.46 -2.86 10.41
CA MET A 31 -10.68 -3.99 9.86
C MET A 31 -11.27 -4.53 8.55
N ARG A 32 -12.60 -4.66 8.46
CA ARG A 32 -13.28 -5.05 7.20
C ARG A 32 -13.07 -4.03 6.09
N ASN A 33 -13.08 -2.75 6.41
CA ASN A 33 -12.83 -1.69 5.43
C ASN A 33 -11.37 -1.70 4.96
N GLU A 34 -10.41 -1.84 5.86
CA GLU A 34 -8.99 -1.99 5.54
C GLU A 34 -8.77 -3.18 4.61
N PHE A 35 -9.33 -4.34 4.94
CA PHE A 35 -9.23 -5.55 4.11
C PHE A 35 -9.79 -5.31 2.70
N ARG A 36 -10.96 -4.67 2.58
CA ARG A 36 -11.58 -4.36 1.29
C ARG A 36 -10.69 -3.45 0.44
N LEU A 37 -10.09 -2.43 1.04
CA LEU A 37 -9.19 -1.50 0.35
C LEU A 37 -7.87 -2.19 -0.05
N GLY A 38 -7.28 -2.97 0.85
CA GLY A 38 -6.07 -3.75 0.57
C GLY A 38 -6.28 -4.78 -0.54
N PHE A 39 -7.42 -5.47 -0.54
CA PHE A 39 -7.75 -6.44 -1.59
C PHE A 39 -7.86 -5.80 -2.98
N ALA A 40 -8.44 -4.59 -3.09
CA ALA A 40 -8.48 -3.86 -4.35
C ALA A 40 -7.07 -3.47 -4.84
N THR A 41 -6.14 -3.15 -3.93
CA THR A 41 -4.73 -2.91 -4.26
C THR A 41 -4.07 -4.19 -4.79
N ILE A 42 -4.31 -5.35 -4.17
CA ILE A 42 -3.80 -6.64 -4.65
C ILE A 42 -4.32 -6.93 -6.07
N GLN A 43 -5.62 -6.77 -6.31
CA GLN A 43 -6.23 -7.00 -7.61
C GLN A 43 -5.70 -6.06 -8.71
N SER A 44 -5.14 -4.90 -8.35
CA SER A 44 -4.53 -3.99 -9.33
C SER A 44 -3.22 -4.49 -9.92
N GLY A 45 -2.59 -5.50 -9.30
CA GLY A 45 -1.28 -6.02 -9.70
C GLY A 45 -0.08 -5.24 -9.14
N GLU A 46 -0.29 -4.08 -8.51
CA GLU A 46 0.79 -3.31 -7.84
C GLU A 46 1.55 -4.17 -6.82
N THR A 47 0.83 -5.00 -6.05
CA THR A 47 1.43 -5.90 -5.05
C THR A 47 2.39 -6.91 -5.68
N VAL A 48 2.02 -7.53 -6.81
CA VAL A 48 2.87 -8.52 -7.50
C VAL A 48 4.10 -7.85 -8.09
N ASN A 49 3.95 -6.66 -8.68
CA ASN A 49 5.09 -5.90 -9.23
C ASN A 49 6.08 -5.51 -8.11
N GLY A 50 5.58 -4.93 -7.02
CA GLY A 50 6.39 -4.55 -5.86
C GLY A 50 7.09 -5.75 -5.23
N ALA A 51 6.37 -6.86 -5.01
CA ALA A 51 6.94 -8.09 -4.48
C ALA A 51 8.03 -8.68 -5.40
N SER A 52 7.83 -8.63 -6.72
CA SER A 52 8.82 -9.09 -7.70
C SER A 52 10.09 -8.25 -7.67
N ARG A 53 9.97 -6.91 -7.59
CA ARG A 53 11.11 -5.99 -7.43
C ARG A 53 11.86 -6.27 -6.12
N PHE A 54 11.12 -6.47 -5.04
CA PHE A 54 11.68 -6.80 -3.73
C PHE A 54 12.43 -8.14 -3.72
N ALA A 55 11.85 -9.17 -4.35
CA ALA A 55 12.49 -10.47 -4.51
C ALA A 55 13.82 -10.38 -5.29
N ARG A 56 13.90 -9.47 -6.26
CA ARG A 56 15.10 -9.16 -7.05
C ARG A 56 16.12 -8.27 -6.33
N GLY A 57 15.79 -7.74 -5.15
CA GLY A 57 16.72 -7.00 -4.29
C GLY A 57 16.43 -5.51 -4.14
N ALA A 58 15.53 -4.93 -4.94
CA ALA A 58 15.14 -3.52 -4.79
C ALA A 58 14.39 -3.32 -3.46
N GLY A 59 14.81 -2.36 -2.64
CA GLY A 59 14.25 -2.15 -1.30
C GLY A 59 14.91 -3.01 -0.19
N ARG A 60 15.80 -3.95 -0.52
CA ARG A 60 16.60 -4.63 0.52
C ARG A 60 17.64 -3.66 1.06
N HIS A 61 17.90 -3.72 2.37
CA HIS A 61 18.84 -2.85 3.06
C HIS A 61 18.48 -1.35 3.00
N GLY A 62 17.22 -1.01 2.68
CA GLY A 62 16.72 0.36 2.66
C GLY A 62 17.07 1.19 1.42
N SER A 63 17.62 0.58 0.36
CA SER A 63 17.82 1.28 -0.92
C SER A 63 16.61 1.14 -1.83
N PHE A 64 16.01 2.26 -2.22
CA PHE A 64 14.82 2.34 -3.07
C PHE A 64 15.11 2.97 -4.42
N GLU A 65 16.39 3.06 -4.82
CA GLU A 65 16.77 3.66 -6.09
C GLU A 65 16.13 2.92 -7.27
N THR A 66 15.41 3.68 -8.08
CA THR A 66 15.05 3.34 -9.46
C THR A 66 16.30 3.49 -10.30
N GLU A 67 16.72 2.42 -10.99
CA GLU A 67 17.40 2.59 -12.28
C GLU A 67 16.53 3.42 -13.23
#